data_AF-A0A522PN65-F1
#
_entry.id   AF-A0A522PN65-F1
#
_cell.length_a   1.000
_cell.length_b   1.000
_cell.length_c   1.000
_cell.angle_alpha   90.00
_cell.angle_beta   90.00
_cell.angle_gamma   90.00
#
_symmetry.space_group_name_H-M   'P 1'
#
loop_
_entity.id
_entity.type
_entity.pdbx_description
1 polymer ?
#
loop_
_entity_poly.entity_id
_entity_poly.type
_entity_poly.pdbx_seq_one_letter_code
_entity_poly.pdbx_strand_id
1 'polypeptide(L)'
;MMTASRRTLVIALLAAACVVASVVPPIESSSIRLDVQTHHLAHAVIIALGLALGLVIASGRPVREEQPAWLLAALASPLLAMLLMIPATYDFTETHPVLHALDHLVFAALSLLTAYGGEHYLRGVGWAAAIALELMAVGAAFGYGIILTR
;
A
#
# COMPACT_ATOMS: atom_id res chain seq x y z
N MET A 1 -24.69 15.97 0.49
CA MET A 1 -23.95 14.78 0.01
C MET A 1 -23.50 15.04 -1.41
N MET A 2 -22.20 15.26 -1.67
CA MET A 2 -21.70 15.25 -3.04
C MET A 2 -21.43 13.79 -3.41
N THR A 3 -22.13 13.29 -4.42
CA THR A 3 -21.89 11.96 -4.98
C THR A 3 -20.56 11.99 -5.72
N ALA A 4 -19.66 11.05 -5.41
CA ALA A 4 -18.46 10.85 -6.22
C ALA A 4 -18.84 10.74 -7.70
N SER A 5 -18.05 11.33 -8.60
CA SER A 5 -18.36 11.24 -10.03
C SER A 5 -18.40 9.77 -10.45
N ARG A 6 -19.30 9.39 -11.36
CA ARG A 6 -19.38 8.01 -11.89
C ARG A 6 -18.01 7.50 -12.36
N ARG A 7 -17.19 8.38 -12.93
CA ARG A 7 -15.82 8.09 -13.36
C ARG A 7 -14.89 7.77 -12.19
N THR A 8 -14.91 8.58 -11.12
CA THR A 8 -14.11 8.33 -9.91
C THR A 8 -14.48 6.99 -9.27
N LEU A 9 -15.79 6.69 -9.20
CA LEU A 9 -16.27 5.42 -8.68
C LEU A 9 -15.78 4.23 -9.51
N VAL A 10 -15.89 4.31 -10.85
CA VAL A 10 -15.40 3.25 -11.75
C VAL A 10 -13.88 3.05 -11.57
N ILE A 11 -13.09 4.13 -11.53
CA ILE A 11 -11.63 4.03 -11.33
C ILE A 11 -11.31 3.41 -9.97
N ALA A 12 -11.99 3.85 -8.91
CA ALA A 12 -11.79 3.30 -7.57
C ALA A 12 -12.14 1.80 -7.51
N LEU A 13 -13.24 1.38 -8.14
CA LEU A 13 -13.62 -0.03 -8.22
C LEU A 13 -12.63 -0.86 -9.04
N LEU A 14 -12.13 -0.32 -10.16
CA LEU A 14 -11.09 -0.99 -10.96
C LEU A 14 -9.78 -1.12 -10.19
N ALA A 15 -9.34 -0.05 -9.51
CA ALA A 15 -8.14 -0.10 -8.68
C ALA A 15 -8.30 -1.10 -7.52
N ALA A 16 -9.46 -1.11 -6.85
CA ALA A 16 -9.77 -2.09 -5.81
C ALA A 16 -9.78 -3.54 -6.37
N ALA A 17 -10.36 -3.75 -7.56
CA ALA A 17 -10.32 -5.05 -8.22
C ALA A 17 -8.88 -5.47 -8.57
N CYS A 18 -8.04 -4.55 -9.03
CA CYS A 18 -6.62 -4.81 -9.27
C CYS A 18 -5.88 -5.17 -7.98
N VAL A 19 -6.15 -4.47 -6.86
CA VAL A 19 -5.59 -4.81 -5.54
C VAL A 19 -5.96 -6.25 -5.18
N VAL A 20 -7.25 -6.57 -5.22
CA VAL A 20 -7.75 -7.93 -4.89
C VAL A 20 -7.10 -8.96 -5.81
N ALA A 21 -7.00 -8.70 -7.11
CA ALA A 21 -6.37 -9.60 -8.06
C ALA A 21 -4.86 -9.77 -7.81
N SER A 22 -4.14 -8.72 -7.38
CA SER A 22 -2.71 -8.80 -7.04
C SER A 22 -2.43 -9.52 -5.71
N VAL A 23 -3.43 -9.59 -4.83
CA VAL A 23 -3.33 -10.18 -3.49
C VAL A 23 -3.72 -11.66 -3.49
N VAL A 24 -4.37 -12.12 -4.55
CA VAL A 24 -4.65 -13.54 -4.78
C VAL A 24 -3.65 -14.08 -5.80
N PRO A 25 -2.40 -14.43 -5.40
CA PRO A 25 -1.67 -15.45 -6.14
C PRO A 25 -2.54 -16.70 -6.23
N PRO A 26 -2.36 -17.58 -7.24
CA PRO A 26 -3.12 -18.80 -7.30
C PRO A 26 -2.91 -19.55 -5.98
N ILE A 27 -4.01 -19.78 -5.26
CA ILE A 27 -4.06 -20.63 -4.06
C ILE A 27 -3.44 -22.02 -4.36
N GLU A 28 -3.28 -22.35 -5.65
CA GLU A 28 -2.69 -23.57 -6.18
C GLU A 28 -1.15 -23.55 -6.40
N SER A 29 -0.46 -22.40 -6.35
CA SER A 29 0.98 -22.30 -6.73
C SER A 29 1.95 -22.13 -5.56
N SER A 30 1.62 -22.66 -4.38
CA SER A 30 2.50 -22.62 -3.18
C SER A 30 3.86 -23.31 -3.36
N SER A 31 4.13 -23.91 -4.53
CA SER A 31 5.38 -24.57 -4.87
C SER A 31 6.45 -23.65 -5.45
N ILE A 32 6.12 -22.41 -5.83
CA ILE A 32 7.10 -21.46 -6.41
C ILE A 32 7.38 -20.36 -5.39
N ARG A 33 8.42 -20.56 -4.56
CA ARG A 33 8.99 -19.49 -3.74
C ARG A 33 9.64 -18.47 -4.69
N LEU A 34 9.10 -17.25 -4.71
CA LEU A 34 9.73 -16.13 -5.40
C LEU A 34 11.06 -15.80 -4.72
N ASP A 35 12.04 -15.35 -5.49
CA ASP A 35 13.23 -14.75 -4.89
C ASP A 35 12.85 -13.45 -4.16
N VAL A 36 13.66 -13.06 -3.18
CA VAL A 36 13.39 -11.92 -2.29
C VAL A 36 13.15 -10.64 -3.09
N GLN A 37 13.93 -10.39 -4.14
CA GLN A 37 13.81 -9.17 -4.94
C GLN A 37 12.46 -9.14 -5.68
N THR A 38 12.08 -10.23 -6.35
CA THR A 38 10.79 -10.33 -7.04
C THR A 38 9.61 -10.22 -6.06
N HIS A 39 9.73 -10.83 -4.88
CA HIS A 39 8.72 -10.73 -3.83
C HIS A 39 8.52 -9.28 -3.35
N HIS A 40 9.61 -8.56 -3.06
CA HIS A 40 9.52 -7.14 -2.67
C HIS A 40 8.98 -6.25 -3.80
N LEU A 41 9.29 -6.55 -5.07
CA LEU A 41 8.72 -5.83 -6.19
C LEU A 41 7.20 -6.07 -6.32
N ALA A 42 6.72 -7.27 -6.00
CA ALA A 42 5.29 -7.55 -5.92
C ALA A 42 4.60 -6.71 -4.82
N HIS A 43 5.24 -6.57 -3.65
CA HIS A 43 4.77 -5.64 -2.62
C HIS A 43 4.71 -4.19 -3.11
N ALA A 44 5.72 -3.72 -3.85
CA ALA A 44 5.71 -2.38 -4.42
C ALA A 44 4.50 -2.15 -5.34
N VAL A 45 4.15 -3.12 -6.20
CA VAL A 45 2.93 -3.03 -7.03
C VAL A 45 1.66 -2.93 -6.18
N ILE A 46 1.54 -3.73 -5.11
CA ILE A 46 0.39 -3.69 -4.19
C ILE A 46 0.30 -2.33 -3.49
N ILE A 47 1.42 -1.80 -3.04
CA ILE A 47 1.55 -0.47 -2.43
C ILE A 47 1.13 0.62 -3.42
N ALA A 48 1.65 0.59 -4.65
CA ALA A 48 1.30 1.53 -5.72
C ALA A 48 -0.21 1.56 -6.00
N LEU A 49 -0.85 0.38 -6.05
CA LEU A 49 -2.30 0.27 -6.26
C LEU A 49 -3.09 0.85 -5.07
N GLY A 50 -2.66 0.58 -3.84
CA GLY A 50 -3.24 1.16 -2.63
C GLY A 50 -3.13 2.69 -2.61
N LEU A 51 -1.92 3.21 -2.87
CA LEU A 51 -1.63 4.64 -2.99
C LEU A 51 -2.53 5.31 -4.04
N ALA A 52 -2.59 4.75 -5.25
CA ALA A 52 -3.41 5.25 -6.34
C ALA A 52 -4.90 5.29 -5.96
N LEU A 53 -5.41 4.24 -5.33
CA LEU A 53 -6.79 4.20 -4.83
C LEU A 53 -7.05 5.30 -3.79
N GLY A 54 -6.11 5.52 -2.86
CA GLY A 54 -6.20 6.60 -1.87
C GLY A 54 -6.26 7.99 -2.51
N LEU A 55 -5.42 8.25 -3.50
CA LEU A 55 -5.42 9.51 -4.28
C LEU A 55 -6.72 9.69 -5.07
N VAL A 56 -7.23 8.63 -5.71
CA VAL A 56 -8.48 8.68 -6.48
C VAL A 56 -9.66 9.01 -5.57
N ILE A 57 -9.75 8.37 -4.39
CA ILE A 57 -10.81 8.66 -3.42
C ILE A 57 -10.69 10.11 -2.91
N ALA A 58 -9.46 10.57 -2.61
CA ALA A 58 -9.22 11.92 -2.14
C ALA A 58 -9.52 12.99 -3.22
N SER A 59 -9.33 12.68 -4.51
CA SER A 59 -9.52 13.63 -5.63
C SER A 59 -10.93 14.19 -5.75
N GLY A 60 -11.94 13.46 -5.25
CA GLY A 60 -13.33 13.89 -5.26
C GLY A 60 -13.68 14.92 -4.18
N ARG A 61 -12.72 15.30 -3.32
CA ARG A 61 -12.98 16.18 -2.18
C ARG A 61 -12.73 17.65 -2.52
N PRO A 62 -13.53 18.57 -1.95
CA PRO A 62 -13.27 20.00 -2.07
C PRO A 62 -11.96 20.36 -1.33
N VAL A 63 -11.28 21.39 -1.81
CA VAL A 63 -10.16 21.99 -1.09
C VAL A 63 -10.69 22.55 0.23
N ARG A 64 -10.06 22.18 1.34
CA ARG A 64 -10.42 22.61 2.69
C ARG A 64 -9.16 23.10 3.42
N GLU A 65 -9.39 23.76 4.54
CA GLU A 65 -8.34 24.05 5.51
C GLU A 65 -7.68 22.76 6.02
N GLU A 66 -6.46 22.91 6.55
CA GLU A 66 -5.64 21.84 7.08
C GLU A 66 -6.39 21.01 8.14
N GLN A 67 -6.22 19.68 8.10
CA GLN A 67 -6.76 18.78 9.13
C GLN A 67 -5.62 17.98 9.78
N PRO A 68 -4.97 18.54 10.82
CA PRO A 68 -3.76 17.97 11.44
C PRO A 68 -3.89 16.50 11.88
N ALA A 69 -5.08 16.08 12.31
CA ALA A 69 -5.32 14.69 12.72
C ALA A 69 -5.00 13.66 11.63
N TRP A 70 -5.13 14.03 10.35
CA TRP A 70 -4.82 13.13 9.23
C TRP A 70 -3.33 12.98 8.96
N LEU A 71 -2.49 13.91 9.43
CA LEU A 71 -1.04 13.76 9.36
C LEU A 71 -0.58 12.51 10.13
N LEU A 72 -1.17 12.26 11.29
CA LEU A 72 -0.88 11.06 12.08
C LEU A 72 -1.22 9.79 11.32
N ALA A 73 -2.36 9.74 10.62
CA ALA A 73 -2.72 8.59 9.79
C ALA A 73 -1.72 8.42 8.63
N ALA A 74 -1.34 9.51 7.96
CA ALA A 74 -0.39 9.48 6.85
C ALA A 74 1.01 8.99 7.26
N LEU A 75 1.45 9.33 8.49
CA LEU A 75 2.75 8.94 9.02
C LEU A 75 2.74 7.55 9.69
N ALA A 76 1.69 7.22 10.44
CA ALA A 76 1.61 5.95 11.16
C ALA A 76 1.41 4.76 10.20
N SER A 77 0.68 4.95 9.09
CA SER A 77 0.39 3.88 8.13
C SER A 77 1.65 3.23 7.53
N PRO A 78 2.62 3.95 6.96
CA PRO A 78 3.83 3.33 6.43
C PRO A 78 4.70 2.72 7.54
N LEU A 79 4.72 3.31 8.76
CA LEU A 79 5.43 2.73 9.90
C LEU A 79 4.83 1.38 10.33
N LEU A 80 3.50 1.28 10.38
CA LEU A 80 2.81 0.02 10.64
C LEU A 80 3.08 -1.01 9.55
N ALA A 81 3.12 -0.61 8.28
CA ALA A 81 3.47 -1.51 7.19
C ALA A 81 4.89 -2.07 7.36
N MET A 82 5.86 -1.22 7.72
CA MET A 82 7.23 -1.66 8.03
C MET A 82 7.28 -2.63 9.22
N LEU A 83 6.48 -2.41 10.27
CA LEU A 83 6.41 -3.31 11.44
C LEU A 83 5.77 -4.67 11.12
N LEU A 84 4.87 -4.73 10.14
CA LEU A 84 4.28 -5.98 9.69
C LEU A 84 5.22 -6.79 8.79
N MET A 85 6.26 -6.14 8.24
CA MET A 85 7.31 -6.76 7.41
C MET A 85 8.55 -7.16 8.23
N ILE A 86 8.37 -7.54 9.50
CA ILE A 86 9.50 -8.01 10.32
C ILE A 86 9.94 -9.40 9.81
N PRO A 87 11.23 -9.62 9.49
CA PRO A 87 11.70 -10.89 8.93
C PRO A 87 11.35 -12.14 9.78
N ALA A 88 11.22 -11.99 11.10
CA ALA A 88 10.87 -13.06 12.02
C ALA A 88 9.50 -13.71 11.74
N THR A 89 8.59 -13.04 11.02
CA THR A 89 7.27 -13.59 10.69
C THR A 89 7.21 -14.27 9.32
N TYR A 90 8.22 -14.11 8.48
CA TYR A 90 8.15 -14.48 7.05
C TYR A 90 7.96 -15.98 6.84
N ASP A 91 8.71 -16.84 7.52
CA ASP A 91 8.55 -18.29 7.36
C ASP A 91 7.15 -18.76 7.78
N PHE A 92 6.56 -18.13 8.78
CA PHE A 92 5.21 -18.43 9.22
C PHE A 92 4.18 -17.95 8.19
N THR A 93 4.27 -16.71 7.72
CA THR A 93 3.28 -16.17 6.77
C THR A 93 3.36 -16.86 5.41
N GLU A 94 4.56 -17.13 4.89
CA GLU A 94 4.81 -17.86 3.64
C GLU A 94 4.21 -19.26 3.62
N THR A 95 4.18 -19.95 4.77
CA THR A 95 3.59 -21.29 4.88
C THR A 95 2.07 -21.28 5.07
N HIS A 96 1.45 -20.11 5.24
CA HIS A 96 0.02 -19.93 5.44
C HIS A 96 -0.56 -19.00 4.36
N PRO A 97 -0.98 -19.53 3.19
CA PRO A 97 -1.34 -18.73 2.02
C PRO A 97 -2.44 -17.68 2.27
N VAL A 98 -3.42 -18.03 3.11
CA VAL A 98 -4.51 -17.12 3.48
C VAL A 98 -3.98 -15.96 4.33
N LEU A 99 -3.08 -16.24 5.27
CA LEU A 99 -2.47 -15.20 6.11
C LEU A 99 -1.58 -14.28 5.26
N HIS A 100 -0.78 -14.86 4.36
CA HIS A 100 0.05 -14.10 3.43
C HIS A 100 -0.77 -13.16 2.54
N ALA A 101 -1.89 -13.64 2.01
CA ALA A 101 -2.83 -12.80 1.26
C ALA A 101 -3.45 -11.70 2.15
N LEU A 102 -3.75 -11.98 3.41
CA LEU A 102 -4.22 -10.95 4.35
C LEU A 102 -3.16 -9.88 4.60
N ASP A 103 -1.87 -10.24 4.73
CA ASP A 103 -0.79 -9.27 4.86
C ASP A 103 -0.72 -8.32 3.66
N HIS A 104 -0.81 -8.87 2.44
CA HIS A 104 -0.89 -8.07 1.22
C HIS A 104 -2.09 -7.10 1.21
N LEU A 105 -3.28 -7.54 1.66
CA LEU A 105 -4.44 -6.64 1.79
C LEU A 105 -4.18 -5.52 2.79
N VAL A 106 -3.54 -5.83 3.92
CA VAL A 106 -3.18 -4.84 4.93
C VAL A 106 -2.19 -3.82 4.36
N PHE A 107 -1.18 -4.25 3.60
CA PHE A 107 -0.25 -3.33 2.93
C PHE A 107 -0.95 -2.39 1.95
N ALA A 108 -1.87 -2.91 1.12
CA ALA A 108 -2.67 -2.09 0.22
C ALA A 108 -3.52 -1.06 1.00
N ALA A 109 -4.13 -1.47 2.11
CA ALA A 109 -4.98 -0.60 2.93
C ALA A 109 -4.17 0.51 3.64
N LEU A 110 -3.00 0.18 4.19
CA LEU A 110 -2.10 1.16 4.81
C LEU A 110 -1.53 2.13 3.77
N SER A 111 -1.23 1.65 2.57
CA SER A 111 -0.79 2.49 1.44
C SER A 111 -1.90 3.45 1.02
N LEU A 112 -3.14 2.97 0.88
CA LEU A 112 -4.31 3.82 0.67
C LEU A 112 -4.42 4.89 1.75
N LEU A 113 -4.34 4.51 3.02
CA LEU A 113 -4.45 5.43 4.15
C LEU A 113 -3.32 6.46 4.18
N THR A 114 -2.12 6.10 3.70
CA THR A 114 -0.98 7.01 3.55
C THR A 114 -1.30 8.15 2.58
N ALA A 115 -1.71 7.80 1.35
CA ALA A 115 -2.03 8.78 0.32
C ALA A 115 -3.29 9.59 0.66
N TYR A 116 -4.35 8.91 1.09
CA TYR A 116 -5.62 9.52 1.46
C TYR A 116 -5.46 10.44 2.67
N GLY A 117 -4.76 9.98 3.71
CA GLY A 117 -4.46 10.77 4.91
C GLY A 117 -3.61 12.01 4.58
N GLY A 118 -2.61 11.86 3.71
CA GLY A 118 -1.82 13.00 3.26
C GLY A 118 -2.67 14.05 2.54
N GLU A 119 -3.50 13.66 1.58
CA GLU A 119 -4.41 14.59 0.89
C GLU A 119 -5.47 15.20 1.84
N HIS A 120 -5.85 14.47 2.89
CA HIS A 120 -6.76 14.98 3.91
C HIS A 120 -6.13 16.00 4.86
N TYR A 121 -4.85 15.81 5.18
CA TYR A 121 -4.09 16.75 5.99
C TYR A 121 -3.93 18.07 5.23
N LEU A 122 -3.32 18.02 4.05
CA LEU A 122 -3.12 19.18 3.18
C LEU A 122 -2.99 18.69 1.73
N ARG A 123 -3.69 19.36 0.81
CA ARG A 123 -3.68 18.99 -0.61
C ARG A 123 -2.26 18.94 -1.17
N GLY A 124 -1.92 17.85 -1.86
CA GLY A 124 -0.59 17.59 -2.41
C GLY A 124 0.34 16.81 -1.47
N VAL A 125 0.10 16.79 -0.16
CA VAL A 125 0.90 15.98 0.77
C VAL A 125 0.69 14.49 0.51
N GLY A 126 -0.51 14.07 0.10
CA GLY A 126 -0.76 12.68 -0.27
C GLY A 126 0.05 12.23 -1.47
N TRP A 127 0.22 13.08 -2.49
CA TRP A 127 1.13 12.81 -3.60
C TRP A 127 2.59 12.70 -3.15
N ALA A 128 3.06 13.61 -2.31
CA ALA A 128 4.42 13.57 -1.79
C ALA A 128 4.68 12.29 -0.97
N ALA A 129 3.74 11.92 -0.09
CA ALA A 129 3.80 10.71 0.71
C ALA A 129 3.73 9.44 -0.17
N ALA A 130 2.89 9.45 -1.21
CA ALA A 130 2.77 8.34 -2.14
C ALA A 130 4.07 8.08 -2.92
N ILE A 131 4.65 9.13 -3.49
CA ILE A 131 5.92 9.02 -4.21
C ILE A 131 7.02 8.54 -3.28
N ALA A 132 7.11 9.10 -2.06
CA ALA A 132 8.11 8.69 -1.09
C ALA A 132 7.97 7.21 -0.70
N LEU A 133 6.76 6.77 -0.37
CA LEU A 133 6.50 5.38 0.01
C LEU A 133 6.77 4.41 -1.14
N GLU A 134 6.36 4.75 -2.35
CA GLU A 134 6.61 3.91 -3.54
C GLU A 134 8.11 3.77 -3.83
N LEU A 135 8.87 4.87 -3.75
CA LEU A 135 10.32 4.82 -3.92
C LEU A 135 11.00 3.95 -2.85
N MET A 136 10.52 4.00 -1.61
CA MET A 136 11.01 3.11 -0.54
C MET A 136 10.67 1.65 -0.83
N ALA A 137 9.44 1.36 -1.28
CA ALA A 137 8.99 0.00 -1.58
C ALA A 137 9.80 -0.62 -2.73
N VAL A 138 9.99 0.12 -3.83
CA VAL A 138 10.86 -0.30 -4.94
C VAL A 138 12.31 -0.43 -4.45
N GLY A 139 12.80 0.52 -3.68
CA GLY A 139 14.15 0.48 -3.11
C GLY A 139 14.40 -0.76 -2.25
N ALA A 140 13.40 -1.23 -1.50
CA ALA A 140 13.52 -2.41 -0.64
C ALA A 140 13.84 -3.68 -1.45
N ALA A 141 13.33 -3.80 -2.68
CA ALA A 141 13.68 -4.89 -3.59
C ALA A 141 15.19 -4.93 -3.95
N PHE A 142 15.89 -3.81 -3.79
CA PHE A 142 17.32 -3.66 -4.05
C PHE A 142 18.15 -3.49 -2.77
N GLY A 143 17.58 -3.80 -1.60
CA GLY A 143 18.29 -3.80 -0.32
C GLY A 143 18.23 -2.51 0.49
N TYR A 144 17.40 -1.53 0.10
CA TYR A 144 17.12 -0.38 0.97
C TYR A 144 16.42 -0.82 2.26
N GLY A 145 16.88 -0.33 3.41
CA GLY A 145 16.31 -0.67 4.72
C GLY A 145 16.82 -1.97 5.35
N ILE A 146 17.67 -2.74 4.65
CA ILE A 146 18.40 -3.88 5.22
C ILE A 146 19.68 -3.32 5.84
N ILE A 147 19.76 -3.33 7.18
CA ILE A 147 21.06 -3.20 7.86
C ILE A 147 21.87 -4.41 7.44
N LEU A 148 22.96 -4.17 6.70
CA LEU A 148 24.00 -5.14 6.35
C LEU A 148 24.45 -5.89 7.61
N THR A 149 23.80 -7.00 7.92
CA THR A 149 24.33 -8.04 8.79
C THR A 149 24.78 -9.15 7.88
N ARG A 150 25.98 -8.97 7.34
CA ARG A 150 26.84 -10.10 7.00
C ARG A 150 27.67 -10.43 8.22
#